data_AF-A0A2E9QMQ4-F1
#
_entry.id   AF-A0A2E9QMQ4-F1
#
_cell.length_a   1.000
_cell.length_b   1.000
_cell.length_c   1.000
_cell.angle_alpha   90.00
_cell.angle_beta   90.00
_cell.angle_gamma   90.00
#
_symmetry.space_group_name_H-M   'P 1'
#
loop_
_entity.id
_entity.type
_entity.pdbx_description
1 polymer ?
#
loop_
_entity_poly.entity_id
_entity_poly.type
_entity_poly.pdbx_seq_one_letter_code
_entity_poly.pdbx_strand_id
1 'polypeptide(L)'
;MAIPPEPIDEVLPEAECAVVAEITRVLSQGEQDVVPEVGEEDGIVDTPRVLPWQRIILHVKDVLFGNIAAKGDEIEVLKPPGDYTLRADIEVPFLLAQDDEDIVIIGRYGPDTYSLNEIKAAAQKHNRT
;
A
#
# COMPACT_ATOMS: atom_id res chain seq x y z
N MET A 1 -1.08 19.79 -8.85
CA MET A 1 -2.28 18.94 -9.11
C MET A 1 -1.92 17.54 -8.65
N ALA A 2 -2.81 16.83 -7.95
CA ALA A 2 -2.55 15.45 -7.56
C ALA A 2 -2.35 14.60 -8.82
N ILE A 3 -1.30 13.78 -8.86
CA ILE A 3 -1.10 12.81 -9.94
C ILE A 3 -2.22 11.77 -9.82
N PRO A 4 -2.88 11.35 -10.92
CA PRO A 4 -3.88 10.29 -10.82
C PRO A 4 -3.26 8.98 -10.32
N PRO A 5 -4.07 8.10 -9.69
CA PRO A 5 -3.63 6.75 -9.36
C PRO A 5 -3.18 6.00 -10.61
N GLU A 6 -2.24 5.08 -10.41
CA GLU A 6 -1.79 4.17 -11.46
C GLU A 6 -2.97 3.32 -11.95
N PRO A 7 -3.10 3.06 -13.26
CA PRO A 7 -4.09 2.11 -13.74
C PRO A 7 -3.85 0.74 -13.09
N ILE A 8 -4.91 0.06 -12.63
CA ILE A 8 -4.78 -1.25 -12.00
C ILE A 8 -4.11 -2.28 -12.92
N ASP A 9 -4.31 -2.14 -14.24
CA ASP A 9 -3.69 -2.99 -15.26
C ASP A 9 -2.15 -2.83 -15.35
N GLU A 10 -1.59 -1.71 -14.86
CA GLU A 10 -0.15 -1.47 -14.79
C GLU A 10 0.45 -1.99 -13.47
N VAL A 11 -0.32 -1.96 -12.38
CA VAL A 11 0.14 -2.39 -11.04
C VAL A 11 -0.04 -3.89 -10.81
N LEU A 12 -1.16 -4.47 -11.25
CA LEU A 12 -1.47 -5.88 -11.02
C LEU A 12 -0.40 -6.87 -11.54
N PRO A 13 0.27 -6.62 -12.68
CA PRO A 13 1.38 -7.47 -13.13
C PRO A 13 2.53 -7.59 -12.12
N GLU A 14 2.78 -6.54 -11.33
CA GLU A 14 3.81 -6.51 -10.29
C GLU A 14 3.34 -7.19 -9.00
N ALA A 15 2.02 -7.22 -8.75
CA ALA A 15 1.46 -7.91 -7.59
C ALA A 15 1.62 -9.43 -7.71
N GLU A 16 2.31 -10.04 -6.75
CA GLU A 16 2.44 -11.49 -6.64
C GLU A 16 1.28 -12.11 -5.86
N CYS A 17 0.67 -11.33 -4.96
CA CYS A 17 -0.46 -11.74 -4.15
C CYS A 17 -1.45 -10.58 -3.96
N ALA A 18 -2.73 -10.91 -3.82
CA ALA A 18 -3.73 -9.95 -3.36
C ALA A 18 -4.60 -10.57 -2.27
N VAL A 19 -4.82 -9.81 -1.20
CA VAL A 19 -5.54 -10.28 -0.02
C VAL A 19 -6.57 -9.25 0.42
N VAL A 20 -7.63 -9.68 1.09
CA VAL A 20 -8.45 -8.82 1.94
C VAL A 20 -7.94 -9.02 3.36
N ALA A 21 -7.46 -7.94 3.99
CA ALA A 21 -6.86 -8.03 5.30
C ALA A 21 -7.22 -6.84 6.17
N GLU A 22 -7.14 -7.05 7.48
CA GLU A 22 -7.31 -6.03 8.51
C GLU A 22 -5.93 -5.62 9.03
N ILE A 23 -5.67 -4.32 9.15
CA ILE A 23 -4.45 -3.83 9.81
C ILE A 23 -4.63 -3.98 11.31
N THR A 24 -3.90 -4.88 11.95
CA THR A 24 -4.03 -5.09 13.40
C THR A 24 -3.14 -4.17 14.21
N ARG A 25 -1.96 -3.81 13.68
CA ARG A 25 -1.03 -2.90 14.36
C ARG A 25 -0.03 -2.26 13.40
N VAL A 26 0.39 -1.04 13.72
CA VAL A 26 1.57 -0.40 13.12
C VAL A 26 2.76 -0.66 14.04
N LEU A 27 3.80 -1.33 13.53
CA LEU A 27 5.00 -1.68 14.28
C LEU A 27 5.97 -0.51 14.38
N SER A 28 6.23 0.14 13.26
CA SER A 28 7.14 1.28 13.15
C SER A 28 6.78 2.14 11.95
N GLN A 29 7.22 3.39 11.98
CA GLN A 29 7.07 4.32 10.86
C GLN A 29 8.33 5.17 10.72
N GLY A 30 8.67 5.50 9.48
CA GLY A 30 9.75 6.44 9.17
C GLY A 30 9.42 7.85 9.62
N GLU A 31 10.46 8.66 9.86
CA GLU A 31 10.28 10.08 10.11
C GLU A 31 9.65 10.78 8.89
N GLN A 32 8.71 11.67 9.16
CA GLN A 32 8.11 12.55 8.17
C GLN A 32 8.62 13.96 8.45
N ASP A 33 9.24 14.59 7.46
CA ASP A 33 9.62 16.00 7.57
C ASP A 33 8.36 16.86 7.73
N VAL A 34 8.28 17.57 8.87
CA VAL A 34 7.22 18.55 9.11
C VAL A 34 7.58 19.80 8.31
N VAL A 35 6.85 20.07 7.24
CA VAL A 35 7.00 21.32 6.50
C VAL A 35 6.54 22.46 7.43
N PRO A 36 7.38 23.45 7.77
CA PRO A 36 6.90 24.63 8.48
C PRO A 36 5.85 25.32 7.61
N GLU A 37 4.68 25.64 8.19
CA GLU A 37 3.66 26.45 7.51
C GLU A 37 4.34 27.72 6.99
N VAL A 38 4.30 27.88 5.67
CA VAL A 38 5.05 28.93 4.96
C VAL A 38 4.56 30.28 5.47
N GLY A 39 5.41 30.98 6.23
CA GLY A 39 5.31 32.43 6.36
C GLY A 39 5.44 33.04 4.96
N GLU A 40 4.56 33.96 4.61
CA GLU A 40 4.40 34.60 3.30
C GLU A 40 5.63 35.41 2.84
N GLU A 41 6.83 34.83 2.76
CA GLU A 41 8.02 35.55 2.28
C GLU A 41 9.14 34.54 2.00
N ASP A 42 9.00 33.80 0.90
CA ASP A 42 10.08 33.42 -0.02
C ASP A 42 9.64 32.22 -0.86
N GLY A 43 9.61 32.43 -2.18
CA GLY A 43 9.22 31.44 -3.20
C GLY A 43 10.22 30.30 -3.35
N ILE A 44 10.41 29.49 -2.31
CA ILE A 44 11.27 28.31 -2.34
C ILE A 44 10.43 27.10 -2.76
N VAL A 45 10.82 26.65 -3.95
CA VAL A 45 10.42 25.50 -4.75
C VAL A 45 10.76 24.18 -4.06
N ASP A 46 9.79 23.25 -4.07
CA ASP A 46 9.98 21.79 -4.12
C ASP A 46 11.17 21.24 -3.30
N THR A 47 11.14 21.44 -1.98
CA THR A 47 12.12 20.84 -1.08
C THR A 47 11.91 19.31 -1.05
N PRO A 48 12.97 18.48 -1.19
CA PRO A 48 12.83 17.03 -1.06
C PRO A 48 12.14 16.69 0.25
N ARG A 49 11.00 16.00 0.19
CA ARG A 49 10.27 15.54 1.35
C ARG A 49 10.66 14.09 1.63
N VAL A 50 11.06 13.79 2.86
CA VAL A 50 11.12 12.39 3.30
C VAL A 50 9.69 11.93 3.55
N LEU A 51 9.21 11.00 2.71
CA LEU A 51 7.90 10.39 2.89
C LEU A 51 7.99 9.23 3.90
N PRO A 52 7.02 9.09 4.81
CA PRO A 52 7.07 8.05 5.84
C PRO A 52 6.76 6.68 5.22
N TRP A 53 7.65 5.72 5.46
CA TRP A 53 7.36 4.29 5.33
C TRP A 53 6.69 3.78 6.61
N GLN A 54 6.01 2.63 6.55
CA GLN A 54 5.47 1.97 7.76
C GLN A 54 5.66 0.46 7.69
N ARG A 55 6.02 -0.17 8.79
CA ARG A 55 5.88 -1.62 8.97
C ARG A 55 4.61 -1.89 9.76
N ILE A 56 3.74 -2.73 9.22
CA ILE A 56 2.43 -3.02 9.81
C ILE A 56 2.20 -4.53 9.84
N ILE A 57 1.33 -4.99 10.74
CA ILE A 57 0.82 -6.36 10.70
C ILE A 57 -0.57 -6.34 10.06
N LEU A 58 -0.74 -7.22 9.08
CA LEU A 58 -2.01 -7.54 8.47
C LEU A 58 -2.51 -8.88 8.98
N HIS A 59 -3.79 -8.95 9.34
CA HIS A 59 -4.50 -10.20 9.56
C HIS A 59 -5.35 -10.53 8.32
N VAL A 60 -4.98 -11.61 7.62
CA VAL A 60 -5.55 -11.96 6.32
C VAL A 60 -6.93 -12.62 6.49
N LYS A 61 -7.98 -11.94 6.01
CA LYS A 61 -9.37 -12.44 6.06
C LYS A 61 -9.71 -13.30 4.86
N ASP A 62 -9.16 -12.96 3.69
CA ASP A 62 -9.37 -13.70 2.45
C ASP A 62 -8.20 -13.52 1.49
N VAL A 63 -7.96 -14.51 0.63
CA VAL A 63 -6.92 -14.45 -0.42
C VAL A 63 -7.62 -14.41 -1.76
N LEU A 64 -7.34 -13.37 -2.56
CA LEU A 64 -7.92 -13.21 -3.89
C LEU A 64 -7.10 -13.98 -4.93
N PHE A 65 -5.78 -13.92 -4.83
CA PHE A 65 -4.82 -14.72 -5.60
C PHE A 65 -3.43 -14.72 -4.95
N GLY A 66 -2.55 -15.59 -5.43
CA GLY A 66 -1.16 -15.70 -4.98
C GLY A 66 -1.00 -16.57 -3.74
N ASN A 67 0.25 -16.76 -3.31
CA ASN A 67 0.64 -17.69 -2.25
C ASN A 67 1.59 -17.10 -1.21
N ILE A 68 1.80 -15.78 -1.21
CA ILE A 68 2.63 -15.10 -0.20
C ILE A 68 2.01 -15.24 1.20
N ALA A 69 0.68 -15.26 1.29
CA ALA A 69 -0.05 -15.40 2.54
C ALA A 69 -1.27 -16.31 2.38
N ALA A 70 -1.70 -16.92 3.48
CA ALA A 70 -2.90 -17.73 3.57
C ALA A 70 -3.97 -17.04 4.42
N LYS A 71 -5.23 -17.46 4.23
CA LYS A 71 -6.35 -17.01 5.05
C LYS A 71 -6.11 -17.38 6.52
N GLY A 72 -6.22 -16.39 7.40
CA GLY A 72 -5.98 -16.51 8.84
C GLY A 72 -4.58 -16.14 9.28
N ASP A 73 -3.64 -15.90 8.36
CA ASP A 73 -2.27 -15.52 8.70
C ASP A 73 -2.21 -14.11 9.28
N GLU A 74 -1.23 -13.91 10.15
CA GLU A 74 -0.73 -12.59 10.52
C GLU A 74 0.62 -12.38 9.85
N ILE A 75 0.71 -11.43 8.92
CA ILE A 75 1.93 -11.15 8.15
C ILE A 75 2.43 -9.74 8.45
N GLU A 76 3.76 -9.59 8.53
CA GLU A 76 4.40 -8.27 8.53
C GLU A 76 4.54 -7.80 7.09
N VAL A 77 4.09 -6.58 6.82
CA VAL A 77 4.25 -5.95 5.51
C VAL A 77 4.86 -4.55 5.65
N LEU A 78 5.66 -4.19 4.66
CA LEU A 78 6.24 -2.88 4.49
C LEU A 78 5.38 -2.05 3.54
N LYS A 79 4.83 -0.96 4.06
CA LYS A 79 4.34 0.16 3.28
C LYS A 79 5.54 1.00 2.85
N PRO A 80 5.81 1.15 1.54
CA PRO A 80 6.90 1.99 1.06
C PRO A 80 6.66 3.48 1.41
N PRO A 81 7.71 4.33 1.31
CA PRO A 81 7.57 5.78 1.41
C PRO A 81 6.47 6.29 0.47
N GLY A 82 5.47 6.97 1.02
CA GLY A 82 4.32 7.47 0.24
C GLY A 82 3.48 8.45 1.02
N ASP A 83 2.67 9.25 0.32
CA ASP A 83 1.86 10.36 0.85
C ASP A 83 0.61 9.93 1.64
N TYR A 84 0.46 8.64 1.92
CA TYR A 84 -0.63 8.09 2.73
C TYR A 84 -0.10 7.52 4.04
N THR A 85 -0.99 7.35 5.02
CA THR A 85 -0.67 6.72 6.30
C THR A 85 -1.74 5.71 6.63
N LEU A 86 -1.30 4.50 6.98
CA LEU A 86 -2.17 3.41 7.36
C LEU A 86 -2.41 3.43 8.87
N ARG A 87 -3.63 3.09 9.26
CA ARG A 87 -4.08 3.02 10.66
C ARG A 87 -4.63 1.63 10.94
N ALA A 88 -4.53 1.20 12.20
CA ALA A 88 -5.13 -0.05 12.64
C ALA A 88 -6.66 -0.01 12.52
N ASP A 89 -7.27 -1.19 12.58
CA ASP A 89 -8.72 -1.44 12.55
C ASP A 89 -9.39 -1.05 11.21
N ILE A 90 -8.62 -1.09 10.12
CA ILE A 90 -9.11 -0.89 8.76
C ILE A 90 -8.99 -2.21 7.98
N GLU A 91 -10.11 -2.67 7.42
CA GLU A 91 -10.19 -3.84 6.54
C GLU A 91 -10.37 -3.41 5.08
N VAL A 92 -9.37 -3.70 4.25
CA VAL A 92 -9.29 -3.27 2.84
C VAL A 92 -8.53 -4.30 2.01
N PRO A 93 -8.67 -4.30 0.68
CA PRO A 93 -7.86 -5.15 -0.16
C PRO A 93 -6.42 -4.60 -0.30
N PHE A 94 -5.43 -5.48 -0.25
CA PHE A 94 -4.01 -5.16 -0.45
C PHE A 94 -3.45 -5.91 -1.65
N LEU A 95 -2.67 -5.20 -2.46
CA LEU A 95 -1.78 -5.78 -3.47
C LEU A 95 -0.39 -5.91 -2.85
N LEU A 96 0.17 -7.11 -2.91
CA LEU A 96 1.43 -7.47 -2.26
C LEU A 96 2.43 -8.05 -3.26
N ALA A 97 3.71 -7.70 -3.10
CA ALA A 97 4.84 -8.35 -3.75
C ALA A 97 5.87 -8.78 -2.71
N GLN A 98 6.72 -9.71 -3.09
CA GLN A 98 7.93 -10.02 -2.35
C GLN A 98 9.04 -9.09 -2.86
N ASP A 99 9.65 -8.32 -1.96
CA ASP A 99 10.82 -7.49 -2.25
C ASP A 99 11.97 -7.89 -1.32
N ASP A 100 12.94 -8.62 -1.87
CA ASP A 100 13.97 -9.34 -1.12
C ASP A 100 13.37 -10.20 0.03
N GLU A 101 13.59 -9.81 1.28
CA GLU A 101 13.11 -10.51 2.48
C GLU A 101 11.79 -9.95 3.02
N ASP A 102 11.35 -8.78 2.55
CA ASP A 102 10.14 -8.10 3.03
C ASP A 102 8.95 -8.33 2.08
N ILE A 103 7.74 -8.38 2.64
CA ILE A 103 6.50 -8.33 1.86
C ILE A 103 6.09 -6.86 1.75
N VAL A 104 5.93 -6.33 0.54
CA VAL A 104 5.66 -4.91 0.30
C VAL A 104 4.24 -4.67 -0.20
N ILE A 105 3.63 -3.57 0.23
CA ILE A 105 2.37 -3.07 -0.34
C ILE A 105 2.68 -2.34 -1.65
N ILE A 106 2.00 -2.74 -2.72
CA ILE A 106 2.14 -2.11 -4.04
C ILE A 106 1.04 -1.08 -4.27
N GLY A 107 1.39 -0.02 -4.99
CA GLY A 107 0.49 1.05 -5.41
C GLY A 107 0.78 2.36 -4.69
N ARG A 108 0.84 3.44 -5.47
CA ARG A 108 1.24 4.76 -4.99
C ARG A 108 0.37 5.35 -3.87
N TYR A 109 -0.94 5.09 -3.92
CA TYR A 109 -1.92 5.66 -2.99
C TYR A 109 -2.46 4.66 -1.97
N GLY A 110 -1.86 3.46 -1.92
CA GLY A 110 -2.19 2.43 -0.93
C GLY A 110 -3.44 1.61 -1.27
N PRO A 111 -3.95 0.85 -0.30
CA PRO A 111 -4.98 -0.16 -0.50
C PRO A 111 -6.36 0.39 -0.91
N ASP A 112 -6.66 1.64 -0.53
CA ASP A 112 -7.92 2.31 -0.86
C ASP A 112 -8.00 2.76 -2.33
N THR A 113 -6.91 2.62 -3.09
CA THR A 113 -6.83 3.06 -4.50
C THR A 113 -7.78 2.27 -5.40
N TYR A 114 -7.90 0.96 -5.16
CA TYR A 114 -8.66 0.05 -6.02
C TYR A 114 -9.72 -0.66 -5.20
N SER A 115 -10.95 -0.68 -5.70
CA SER A 115 -12.00 -1.46 -5.07
C SER A 115 -11.77 -2.96 -5.23
N LEU A 116 -12.32 -3.75 -4.31
CA LEU A 116 -12.29 -5.21 -4.36
C LEU A 116 -12.78 -5.77 -5.71
N ASN A 117 -13.81 -5.14 -6.29
CA ASN A 117 -14.37 -5.57 -7.58
C ASN A 117 -13.41 -5.30 -8.74
N GLU A 118 -12.71 -4.16 -8.72
CA GLU A 118 -11.70 -3.84 -9.72
C GLU A 118 -10.53 -4.82 -9.66
N ILE A 119 -10.04 -5.14 -8.47
CA ILE A 119 -8.96 -6.11 -8.28
C ILE A 119 -9.38 -7.50 -8.80
N LYS A 120 -10.58 -7.95 -8.45
CA LYS A 120 -11.11 -9.24 -8.92
C LYS A 120 -11.27 -9.26 -10.45
N ALA A 121 -11.80 -8.21 -11.05
CA ALA A 121 -11.98 -8.12 -12.49
C ALA A 121 -10.62 -8.11 -13.23
N ALA A 122 -9.65 -7.36 -12.71
CA ALA A 122 -8.30 -7.32 -13.25
C ALA A 122 -7.61 -8.69 -13.09
N ALA A 123 -7.71 -9.34 -11.93
CA ALA A 123 -7.14 -10.66 -11.70
C ALA A 123 -7.67 -11.72 -12.68
N GLN A 124 -8.97 -11.70 -12.97
CA GLN A 124 -9.57 -12.57 -13.99
C GLN A 124 -9.05 -12.27 -15.40
N LYS A 125 -8.96 -10.99 -15.77
CA LYS A 125 -8.43 -10.54 -17.07
C LYS A 125 -6.98 -10.99 -17.29
N HIS A 126 -6.19 -11.04 -16.22
CA HIS A 126 -4.77 -11.42 -16.24
C HIS A 126 -4.52 -12.92 -15.90
N ASN A 127 -5.56 -13.76 -15.81
CA ASN A 127 -5.48 -15.19 -15.47
C ASN A 127 -4.75 -15.50 -14.15
N ARG A 128 -4.96 -14.66 -13.12
CA ARG A 128 -4.36 -14.80 -11.78
C ARG A 128 -5.22 -15.62 -10.80
N THR A 129 -6.49 -15.86 -11.15
CA THR A 129 -7.49 -16.61 -10.36
C THR A 129 -7.84 -17.93 -11.02
#